data_AF-K0IDW8-F1
#
_entry.id   AF-K0IDW8-F1
#
_cell.length_a   1.000
_cell.length_b   1.000
_cell.length_c   1.000
_cell.angle_alpha   90.00
_cell.angle_beta   90.00
_cell.angle_gamma   90.00
#
_symmetry.space_group_name_H-M   'P 1'
#
loop_
_entity.id
_entity.type
_entity.pdbx_description
1 polymer ?
#
loop_
_entity_poly.entity_id
_entity_poly.type
_entity_poly.pdbx_seq_one_letter_code
_entity_poly.pdbx_strand_id
1 'polypeptide(L)' 'MNNNLPVVDAEISIEPIGTSDTSIGKETAAAYDAIRNIQNLKKVTLTPMSTQIESDNIDDIVQATTLPIIRPDLLREQSA' A
#
# COMPACT_ATOMS: atom_id res chain seq x y z
N MET A 1 -6.32 33.75 -5.05
CA MET A 1 -6.78 32.58 -5.82
C MET A 1 -6.81 31.41 -4.84
N ASN A 2 -7.98 30.81 -4.61
CA ASN A 2 -8.06 29.64 -3.74
C ASN A 2 -7.63 28.44 -4.57
N ASN A 3 -6.44 27.90 -4.31
CA ASN A 3 -5.94 26.69 -4.96
C ASN A 3 -6.64 25.47 -4.32
N ASN A 4 -7.93 25.27 -4.63
CA ASN A 4 -8.61 24.00 -4.38
C ASN A 4 -8.16 23.01 -5.45
N LEU A 5 -6.93 22.51 -5.33
CA LEU A 5 -6.55 21.32 -6.07
C LEU A 5 -7.53 20.20 -5.69
N PRO A 6 -8.09 19.45 -6.65
CA PRO A 6 -9.00 18.37 -6.35
C PRO A 6 -8.26 17.32 -5.52
N VAL A 7 -8.79 17.04 -4.33
CA VAL A 7 -8.34 15.93 -3.50
C VAL A 7 -8.85 14.64 -4.11
N VAL A 8 -7.97 13.66 -4.26
CA VAL A 8 -8.29 12.32 -4.73
C VAL A 8 -8.27 11.37 -3.54
N ASP A 9 -9.42 10.81 -3.23
CA ASP A 9 -9.59 9.76 -2.23
C ASP A 9 -9.67 8.39 -2.93
N ALA A 10 -8.95 7.40 -2.40
CA ALA A 10 -8.98 6.04 -2.92
C ALA A 10 -8.90 5.01 -1.80
N GLU A 11 -9.35 3.80 -2.11
CA GLU A 11 -9.29 2.65 -1.22
C GLU A 11 -8.60 1.48 -1.95
N ILE A 12 -7.58 0.91 -1.32
CA ILE A 12 -6.76 -0.18 -1.87
C ILE A 12 -6.96 -1.42 -0.99
N SER A 13 -7.41 -2.52 -1.59
CA SER A 13 -7.39 -3.85 -0.97
C SER A 13 -6.37 -4.73 -1.69
N ILE A 14 -5.56 -5.47 -0.93
CA ILE A 14 -4.54 -6.39 -1.44
C ILE A 14 -4.81 -7.76 -0.85
N GLU A 15 -5.11 -8.71 -1.72
CA GLU A 15 -5.43 -10.09 -1.38
C GLU A 15 -4.35 -11.03 -1.94
N PRO A 16 -3.42 -11.50 -1.09
CA PRO A 16 -2.39 -12.46 -1.49
C PRO A 16 -3.02 -13.80 -1.86
N ILE A 17 -2.60 -14.36 -2.99
CA ILE A 17 -3.02 -15.70 -3.46
C ILE A 17 -1.86 -16.67 -3.30
N GLY A 18 -2.16 -17.90 -2.85
CA GLY A 18 -1.17 -18.98 -2.78
C GLY A 18 -0.28 -18.95 -1.54
N THR A 19 -0.73 -18.34 -0.44
CA THR A 19 -0.03 -18.33 0.86
C THR A 19 0.01 -19.70 1.57
N SER A 20 -0.59 -20.75 0.98
CA SER A 20 -0.73 -22.10 1.54
C SER A 20 -1.48 -22.16 2.88
N ASP A 21 -2.08 -21.05 3.32
CA ASP A 21 -2.86 -20.90 4.55
C ASP A 21 -3.95 -19.83 4.32
N THR A 22 -4.89 -19.71 5.25
CA THR A 22 -5.92 -18.67 5.31
C THR A 22 -5.42 -17.36 5.92
N SER A 23 -4.28 -17.40 6.63
CA SER A 23 -3.62 -16.19 7.12
C SER A 23 -2.93 -15.45 5.98
N ILE A 24 -3.25 -14.16 5.83
CA ILE A 24 -2.64 -13.24 4.84
C ILE A 24 -1.96 -12.02 5.49
N GLY A 25 -1.98 -11.94 6.82
CA GLY A 25 -1.63 -10.72 7.54
C GLY A 25 -0.18 -10.25 7.34
N LYS A 26 0.76 -11.18 7.13
CA LYS A 26 2.17 -10.85 6.89
C LYS A 26 2.36 -10.13 5.56
N GLU A 27 1.76 -10.66 4.50
CA GLU A 27 1.79 -10.08 3.15
C GLU A 27 1.03 -8.76 3.10
N THR A 28 -0.17 -8.70 3.72
CA THR A 28 -0.95 -7.46 3.82
C THR A 28 -0.21 -6.38 4.62
N ALA A 29 0.50 -6.74 5.69
CA ALA A 29 1.32 -5.79 6.45
C ALA A 29 2.49 -5.24 5.60
N ALA A 30 3.18 -6.10 4.84
CA ALA A 30 4.24 -5.66 3.95
C ALA A 30 3.74 -4.70 2.85
N ALA A 31 2.55 -4.97 2.31
CA ALA A 31 1.90 -4.07 1.36
C ALA A 31 1.54 -2.71 1.98
N TYR A 32 0.92 -2.72 3.17
CA TYR A 32 0.62 -1.49 3.90
C TYR A 32 1.88 -0.69 4.23
N ASP A 33 2.96 -1.37 4.65
CA ASP A 33 4.25 -0.74 4.91
C ASP A 33 4.84 -0.08 3.66
N ALA A 34 4.69 -0.69 2.48
CA ALA A 34 5.10 -0.07 1.22
C ALA A 34 4.29 1.19 0.92
N ILE A 35 2.96 1.13 1.05
CA ILE A 35 2.04 2.25 0.76
C ILE A 35 2.28 3.42 1.71
N ARG A 36 2.39 3.18 3.02
CA ARG A 36 2.53 4.26 4.03
C ARG A 36 3.84 5.04 3.93
N ASN A 37 4.83 4.49 3.21
CA ASN A 37 6.14 5.12 3.03
C ASN A 37 6.20 6.02 1.77
N ILE A 38 5.13 6.08 0.96
CA ILE A 38 5.02 7.03 -0.16
C ILE A 38 4.91 8.44 0.40
N GLN A 39 5.88 9.30 0.06
CA GLN A 39 6.02 10.63 0.66
C GLN A 39 4.93 11.63 0.20
N ASN A 40 4.31 11.39 -0.95
CA ASN A 40 3.37 12.34 -1.56
C ASN A 40 1.91 12.10 -1.15
N LEU A 41 1.63 11.06 -0.36
CA LEU A 41 0.29 10.81 0.16
C LEU A 41 0.01 11.72 1.37
N LYS A 42 -1.14 12.41 1.35
CA LYS A 42 -1.60 13.26 2.45
C LYS A 42 -2.00 12.46 3.68
N LYS A 43 -2.64 11.32 3.44
CA LYS A 43 -3.18 10.46 4.48
C LYS A 43 -3.10 9.01 4.03
N VAL A 44 -2.75 8.14 4.95
CA VAL A 44 -2.79 6.68 4.80
C VAL A 44 -3.44 6.12 6.06
N THR A 45 -4.55 5.41 5.90
CA THR A 45 -5.33 4.86 7.01
C THR A 45 -5.64 3.40 6.76
N LEU A 46 -5.10 2.53 7.62
CA LEU A 46 -5.45 1.12 7.61
C LEU A 46 -6.85 0.93 8.19
N THR A 47 -7.70 0.19 7.48
CA THR A 47 -9.01 -0.27 7.93
C THR A 47 -9.01 -1.79 8.03
N PRO A 48 -10.03 -2.42 8.66
CA PRO A 48 -10.14 -3.87 8.67
C PRO A 48 -10.24 -4.53 7.28
N MET A 49 -10.69 -3.80 6.25
CA MET A 49 -10.95 -4.33 4.91
C MET A 49 -9.94 -3.86 3.85
N SER A 50 -9.19 -2.80 4.12
CA SER A 50 -8.45 -2.06 3.09
C SER A 50 -7.50 -1.02 3.67
N THR A 51 -6.76 -0.33 2.80
CA THR A 51 -6.03 0.89 3.11
C THR A 51 -6.66 2.06 2.37
N GLN A 52 -7.11 3.08 3.09
CA GLN A 52 -7.60 4.33 2.53
C GLN A 52 -6.44 5.30 2.37
N ILE A 53 -6.37 5.96 1.21
CA ILE A 53 -5.32 6.92 0.87
C ILE A 53 -5.91 8.19 0.27
N GLU A 54 -5.25 9.32 0.54
CA GLU A 54 -5.62 10.65 0.04
C GLU A 54 -4.39 11.30 -0.62
N SER A 55 -4.56 11.93 -1.78
CA SER A 55 -3.51 12.72 -2.45
C SER A 55 -4.10 13.93 -3.19
N ASP A 56 -3.23 14.87 -3.55
CA ASP A 56 -3.50 15.94 -4.52
C ASP A 56 -3.30 15.50 -5.99
N ASN A 57 -2.73 14.31 -6.21
CA ASN A 57 -2.46 13.80 -7.55
C ASN A 57 -2.85 12.32 -7.67
N ILE A 58 -3.60 12.00 -8.73
CA ILE A 58 -3.98 10.62 -9.07
C ILE A 58 -2.76 9.73 -9.39
N ASP A 59 -1.65 10.31 -9.86
CA ASP A 59 -0.44 9.54 -10.15
C ASP A 59 0.16 8.92 -8.87
N ASP A 60 0.04 9.59 -7.72
CA ASP A 60 0.49 9.03 -6.43
C ASP A 60 -0.39 7.83 -6.00
N ILE A 61 -1.69 7.89 -6.31
CA ILE A 61 -2.62 6.77 -6.09
C ILE A 61 -2.24 5.56 -6.97
N VAL A 62 -1.91 5.80 -8.24
CA VAL A 62 -1.46 4.76 -9.18
C VAL A 62 -0.10 4.19 -8.77
N GLN A 63 0.81 5.02 -8.26
CA GLN A 63 2.07 4.54 -7.69
C GLN A 63 1.83 3.55 -6.56
N ALA A 64 0.87 3.84 -5.66
CA ALA A 64 0.55 2.98 -4.52
C ALA A 64 0.07 1.57 -4.92
N THR A 65 -0.53 1.41 -6.11
CA THR A 65 -1.02 0.09 -6.58
C THR A 65 0.04 -0.71 -7.34
N THR A 66 1.15 -0.09 -7.73
CA THR A 66 2.21 -0.72 -8.55
C THR A 66 3.51 -0.95 -7.79
N LEU A 67 3.55 -0.61 -6.50
CA LEU A 67 4.74 -0.78 -5.66
C LEU A 67 5.16 -2.25 -5.54
N PRO A 68 6.46 -2.57 -5.69
CA PRO A 68 6.97 -3.89 -5.40
C PRO A 68 6.89 -4.16 -3.89
N ILE A 69 6.13 -5.18 -3.51
CA ILE A 69 6.10 -5.67 -2.13
C ILE A 69 7.40 -6.44 -1.88
N ILE A 70 8.39 -5.77 -1.29
CA ILE A 70 9.65 -6.41 -0.93
C ILE A 70 9.42 -7.23 0.34
N ARG A 71 9.47 -8.57 0.24
CA ARG A 71 9.45 -9.50 1.38
C ARG A 71 10.85 -9.63 1.97
N PRO A 72 11.19 -8.98 3.10
CA PRO A 72 12.56 -8.98 3.64
C PRO A 72 12.99 -10.36 4.15
N ASP A 73 12.01 -11.21 4.50
CA ASP A 73 12.20 -12.60 4.90
C ASP A 73 12.70 -13.49 3.74
N LEU A 74 12.24 -13.27 2.50
CA LEU A 74 12.74 -14.01 1.34
C LEU A 74 14.17 -13.63 0.95
N LEU A 75 14.63 -12.42 1.29
CA LEU A 75 16.01 -11.98 1.05
C LEU A 75 17.00 -12.65 2.01
N ARG A 76 16.54 -13.03 3.22
CA ARG A 76 17.36 -13.75 4.20
C ARG A 76 17.55 -15.22 3.85
N GLU A 77 16.53 -15.87 3.29
CA GLU A 77 16.61 -17.29 2.88
C GLU A 77 17.52 -17.53 1.66
N GLN A 78 17.76 -16.52 0.82
CA GLN A 78 18.69 -16.63 -0.32
C GLN A 78 20.16 -16.38 0.07
N SER A 79 20.42 -16.01 1.33
CA SER A 79 21.77 -15.73 1.83
C SER A 79 22.33 -16.87 2.70
N ALA A 80 21.68 -18.04 2.70
CA ALA A 80 22.03 -19.22 3.50
C ALA A 80 22.46 -20.41 2.61
#